data_AF-A0A423VKE3-F1
#
_entry.id   AF-A0A423VKE3-F1
#
_cell.length_a   1.000
_cell.length_b   1.000
_cell.length_c   1.000
_cell.angle_alpha   90.00
_cell.angle_beta   90.00
_cell.angle_gamma   90.00
#
_symmetry.space_group_name_H-M   'P 1'
#
loop_
_entity.id
_entity.type
_entity.pdbx_description
1 polymer ?
#
loop_
_entity_poly.entity_id
_entity_poly.type
_entity_poly.pdbx_seq_one_letter_code
_entity_poly.pdbx_strand_id
1 'polypeptide(L)'
;MAYVHSFNQTRTFRPPRFFMSLTLGFVNAPNKVPQHQRTYQAAYRAHTRIWRISPRSSVMYVPFVWVMWGSTAALTYAMGRKIAGHNTWFGKD
;
A
#
# COMPACT_ATOMS: atom_id res chain seq x y z
N MET A 1 -1.21 9.88 32.79
CA MET A 1 -0.51 9.16 31.70
C MET A 1 -1.38 7.97 31.29
N ALA A 2 -2.36 8.19 30.41
CA ALA A 2 -3.42 7.22 30.12
C ALA A 2 -3.50 6.99 28.62
N TYR A 3 -3.01 5.85 28.12
CA TYR A 3 -3.51 5.20 26.89
C TYR A 3 -2.95 3.78 26.74
N VAL A 4 -3.09 2.98 27.79
CA VAL A 4 -3.08 1.52 27.69
C VAL A 4 -4.50 1.10 28.09
N HIS A 5 -5.08 0.12 27.40
CA HIS A 5 -6.46 -0.39 27.51
C HIS A 5 -7.45 0.14 26.45
N SER A 6 -7.58 -0.58 25.34
CA SER A 6 -8.89 -1.10 24.87
C SER A 6 -8.72 -1.92 23.59
N PHE A 7 -8.31 -3.19 23.74
CA PHE A 7 -8.36 -4.19 22.67
C PHE A 7 -9.05 -5.49 23.14
N ASN A 8 -10.08 -5.34 23.97
CA ASN A 8 -11.02 -6.42 24.27
C ASN A 8 -12.36 -6.09 23.62
N GLN A 9 -12.53 -6.51 22.36
CA GLN A 9 -13.82 -6.44 21.66
C GLN A 9 -14.74 -7.56 22.17
N THR A 10 -15.26 -7.39 23.38
CA THR A 10 -16.45 -8.08 23.91
C THR A 10 -17.38 -7.10 24.62
N ARG A 11 -17.50 -5.88 24.08
CA ARG A 11 -18.63 -5.01 24.40
C ARG A 11 -19.66 -5.22 23.31
N THR A 12 -20.68 -6.00 23.64
CA THR A 12 -21.91 -6.15 22.87
C THR A 12 -22.38 -4.78 22.40
N PHE A 13 -22.19 -4.49 21.13
CA PHE A 13 -22.76 -3.32 20.48
C PHE A 13 -24.28 -3.51 20.59
N ARG A 14 -24.95 -2.76 21.46
CA ARG A 14 -26.42 -2.71 21.46
C ARG A 14 -26.80 -1.69 20.38
N PRO A 15 -27.20 -2.11 19.16
CA PRO A 15 -27.64 -1.14 18.17
C PRO A 15 -28.93 -0.45 18.68
N PRO A 16 -29.13 0.85 18.43
CA PRO A 16 -30.46 1.44 18.55
C PRO A 16 -31.42 0.65 17.65
N ARG A 17 -32.63 0.38 18.16
CA ARG A 17 -33.60 -0.65 17.70
C ARG A 17 -34.17 -0.49 16.26
N PHE A 18 -33.54 0.26 15.37
CA PHE A 18 -34.17 0.68 14.10
C PHE A 18 -33.44 0.35 12.79
N PHE A 19 -32.33 -0.37 12.80
CA PHE A 19 -31.68 -0.78 11.53
C PHE A 19 -31.15 -2.22 11.61
N MET A 20 -32.02 -3.20 11.36
CA MET A 20 -31.64 -4.57 10.97
C MET A 20 -31.41 -4.57 9.45
N SER A 21 -30.16 -4.66 9.01
CA SER A 21 -29.51 -5.91 8.58
C SER A 21 -29.95 -6.36 7.17
N LEU A 22 -29.41 -5.69 6.15
CA LEU A 22 -29.33 -6.25 4.80
C LEU A 22 -27.92 -6.83 4.59
N THR A 23 -27.84 -8.14 4.75
CA THR A 23 -26.93 -9.07 4.04
C THR A 23 -25.44 -8.71 3.99
N LEU A 24 -24.67 -9.21 4.97
CA LEU A 24 -23.22 -9.44 4.84
C LEU A 24 -22.97 -10.93 5.11
N GLY A 25 -23.40 -11.79 4.19
CA GLY A 25 -23.45 -13.23 4.43
C GLY A 25 -23.15 -14.10 3.20
N PHE A 26 -22.38 -13.62 2.23
CA PHE A 26 -22.02 -14.45 1.06
C PHE A 26 -20.71 -15.23 1.22
N VAL A 27 -19.88 -14.92 2.23
CA VAL A 27 -18.62 -15.65 2.46
C VAL A 27 -18.36 -15.78 3.95
N ASN A 28 -18.25 -17.02 4.43
CA ASN A 28 -17.93 -17.37 5.81
C ASN A 28 -16.41 -17.18 6.07
N ALA A 29 -15.90 -15.97 5.87
CA ALA A 29 -14.51 -15.61 6.14
C ALA A 29 -14.37 -14.99 7.53
N PRO A 30 -13.38 -15.40 8.35
CA PRO A 30 -13.16 -14.77 9.63
C PRO A 30 -12.84 -13.28 9.45
N ASN A 31 -13.42 -12.42 10.29
CA ASN A 31 -13.16 -10.98 10.26
C ASN A 31 -11.68 -10.70 10.58
N LYS A 32 -10.94 -10.15 9.59
CA LYS A 32 -9.50 -9.84 9.70
C LYS A 32 -9.21 -8.39 10.12
N VAL A 33 -10.24 -7.55 10.28
CA VAL A 33 -10.09 -6.12 10.56
C VAL A 33 -9.32 -5.86 11.87
N PRO A 34 -9.61 -6.52 13.00
CA PRO A 34 -8.88 -6.27 14.25
C PRO A 34 -7.39 -6.62 14.17
N GLN A 35 -7.03 -7.66 13.40
CA GLN A 35 -5.65 -8.10 13.19
C GLN A 35 -4.88 -7.05 12.38
N HIS A 36 -5.50 -6.51 11.33
CA HIS A 36 -4.91 -5.42 10.54
C HIS A 36 -4.76 -4.15 11.39
N GLN A 37 -5.78 -3.75 12.15
CA GLN A 37 -5.72 -2.57 13.02
C GLN A 37 -4.56 -2.64 14.02
N ARG A 38 -4.33 -3.78 14.68
CA ARG A 38 -3.19 -3.98 15.60
C ARG A 38 -1.85 -3.82 14.88
N THR A 39 -1.73 -4.41 13.68
CA THR A 39 -0.52 -4.35 12.87
C THR A 39 -0.20 -2.93 12.45
N TYR A 40 -1.18 -2.19 11.92
CA TYR A 40 -1.01 -0.79 11.52
C TYR A 40 -0.68 0.09 12.73
N GLN A 41 -1.36 -0.08 13.87
CA GLN A 41 -1.09 0.71 15.07
C GLN A 41 0.31 0.46 15.64
N ALA A 42 0.79 -0.78 15.64
CA ALA A 42 2.17 -1.09 16.03
C ALA A 42 3.18 -0.44 15.08
N ALA A 43 2.91 -0.49 13.77
CA ALA A 43 3.74 0.12 12.74
C ALA A 43 3.76 1.67 12.80
N TYR A 44 2.63 2.29 13.17
CA TYR A 44 2.55 3.73 13.45
C TYR A 44 3.36 4.14 14.67
N ARG A 45 3.34 3.35 15.76
CA ARG A 45 4.18 3.57 16.94
C ARG A 45 5.67 3.48 16.60
N ALA A 46 6.04 2.59 15.68
CA ALA A 46 7.40 2.48 15.16
C ALA A 46 7.73 3.53 14.07
N HIS A 47 6.83 4.50 13.82
CA HIS A 47 6.97 5.55 12.80
C HIS A 47 7.32 5.04 11.40
N THR A 48 6.90 3.81 11.08
CA THR A 48 7.12 3.24 9.75
C THR A 48 6.16 3.90 8.75
N ARG A 49 6.66 4.14 7.53
CA ARG A 49 5.86 4.74 6.46
C ARG A 49 4.76 3.79 6.02
N ILE A 50 3.57 4.33 5.68
CA ILE A 50 2.39 3.56 5.29
C ILE A 50 2.69 2.54 4.18
N TRP A 51 3.45 2.96 3.17
CA TRP A 51 3.85 2.11 2.04
C TRP A 51 4.89 1.03 2.39
N ARG A 52 5.36 0.94 3.63
CA ARG A 52 6.31 -0.09 4.13
C ARG A 52 5.73 -0.98 5.22
N ILE A 53 4.50 -0.74 5.68
CA ILE A 53 3.92 -1.44 6.85
C ILE A 53 3.65 -2.93 6.56
N SER A 54 3.18 -3.25 5.35
CA SER A 54 2.85 -4.63 4.99
C SER A 54 4.11 -5.45 4.72
N PRO A 55 4.19 -6.73 5.12
CA PRO A 55 5.34 -7.59 4.82
C PRO A 55 5.55 -7.78 3.31
N ARG A 56 4.47 -7.72 2.51
CA ARG A 56 4.56 -7.81 1.05
C ARG A 56 4.96 -6.48 0.37
N SER A 57 4.99 -5.38 1.13
CA SER A 57 5.23 -4.06 0.56
C SER A 57 6.58 -3.95 -0.13
N SER A 58 7.65 -4.53 0.44
CA SER A 58 8.99 -4.49 -0.15
C SER A 58 9.03 -5.20 -1.51
N VAL A 59 8.34 -6.32 -1.66
CA VAL A 59 8.33 -7.11 -2.90
C VAL A 59 7.62 -6.36 -4.03
N MET A 60 6.61 -5.55 -3.72
CA MET A 60 5.89 -4.75 -4.71
C MET A 60 6.59 -3.41 -4.99
N TYR A 61 7.16 -2.80 -3.97
CA TYR A 61 7.79 -1.48 -4.05
C TYR A 61 9.11 -1.51 -4.82
N VAL A 62 9.94 -2.53 -4.60
CA VAL A 62 11.25 -2.66 -5.26
C VAL A 62 11.15 -2.63 -6.79
N PRO A 63 10.35 -3.48 -7.46
CA PRO A 63 10.27 -3.44 -8.93
C PRO A 63 9.65 -2.14 -9.44
N PHE A 64 8.68 -1.57 -8.72
CA PHE A 64 8.08 -0.29 -9.10
C PHE A 64 9.12 0.85 -9.17
N VAL A 65 9.97 0.97 -8.15
CA VAL A 65 11.01 2.00 -8.10
C VAL A 65 12.06 1.80 -9.19
N TRP A 66 12.46 0.54 -9.45
CA TRP A 66 13.41 0.21 -10.52
C TRP A 66 12.89 0.59 -11.90
N VAL A 67 11.65 0.23 -12.23
CA VAL A 67 11.05 0.55 -13.53
C VAL A 67 10.88 2.06 -13.68
N MET A 68 10.48 2.76 -12.61
CA MET A 68 10.29 4.21 -12.64
C MET A 68 11.61 4.95 -12.91
N TRP A 69 12.68 4.62 -12.19
CA TRP A 69 13.98 5.25 -12.43
C TRP A 69 14.63 4.79 -13.73
N GLY A 70 14.46 3.52 -14.11
CA GLY A 70 14.96 2.98 -15.37
C GLY A 70 14.32 3.64 -16.59
N SER A 71 12.99 3.78 -16.59
CA SER A 71 12.26 4.49 -17.66
C SER A 71 12.58 5.99 -17.69
N THR A 72 12.74 6.62 -16.53
CA THR A 72 13.16 8.03 -16.45
C THR A 72 14.53 8.23 -17.08
N ALA A 73 15.52 7.41 -16.70
CA ALA A 73 16.87 7.46 -17.28
C ALA A 73 16.86 7.19 -18.79
N ALA A 74 16.10 6.19 -19.23
CA ALA A 74 15.96 5.87 -20.65
C ALA A 74 15.33 7.03 -21.44
N LEU A 75 14.33 7.71 -20.87
CA LEU A 75 13.70 8.87 -21.49
C LEU A 75 14.66 10.05 -21.57
N THR A 76 15.38 10.37 -20.48
CA THR A 76 16.39 11.45 -20.49
C THR A 76 17.49 11.17 -21.50
N TYR A 77 17.93 9.91 -21.63
CA TYR A 77 18.92 9.52 -22.64
C TYR A 77 18.38 9.68 -24.07
N ALA A 78 17.15 9.20 -24.33
CA ALA A 78 16.51 9.35 -25.64
C ALA A 78 16.29 10.83 -26.01
N MET A 79 15.90 11.66 -25.04
CA MET A 79 15.75 13.11 -25.20
C MET A 79 17.10 13.77 -25.48
N GLY A 80 18.15 13.43 -24.73
CA GLY A 80 19.51 13.94 -24.97
C GLY A 80 20.01 13.61 -26.38
N ARG A 81 19.78 12.38 -26.85
CA ARG A 81 20.11 11.99 -28.22
C ARG A 81 19.30 12.76 -29.27
N LYS A 82 18.02 13.05 -29.00
CA LYS A 82 17.19 13.88 -29.89
C LYS A 82 17.70 15.31 -29.99
N ILE A 83 18.15 15.90 -28.89
CA ILE A 83 18.74 17.25 -28.89
C ILE A 83 20.05 17.27 -29.71
N ALA A 84 20.88 16.22 -29.59
CA ALA A 84 22.12 16.06 -30.35
C ALA A 84 21.90 15.69 -31.84
N GLY A 85 20.67 15.69 -32.35
CA GLY A 85 20.36 15.39 -33.75
C GLY A 85 20.39 13.91 -34.13
N HIS A 86 20.65 13.00 -33.18
CA HIS A 86 20.68 11.57 -33.43
C HIS A 86 19.25 11.01 -33.49
N ASN A 87 18.73 10.86 -34.72
CA ASN A 87 17.35 10.43 -34.97
C ASN A 87 17.16 8.91 -35.00
N THR A 88 18.21 8.14 -35.22
CA THR A 88 18.16 6.67 -35.36
C THR A 88 18.83 5.95 -34.19
N TRP A 89 18.30 4.77 -33.84
CA TRP A 89 18.86 3.90 -32.79
C TRP A 89 19.98 2.99 -33.28
N PHE A 90 19.88 2.56 -34.53
CA PHE A 90 20.91 1.80 -35.22
C PHE A 90 21.36 2.66 -36.40
N GLY A 91 22.60 3.12 -36.37
CA GLY A 91 23.22 3.77 -37.53
C GLY A 91 23.56 2.69 -38.55
N LYS A 92 23.08 2.85 -39.79
CA LYS A 92 23.75 2.29 -40.95
C LYS A 92 24.51 3.47 -41.55
N ASP A 93 25.75 3.62 -41.10
CA ASP A 93 26.66 4.72 -41.42
C ASP A 93 26.17 6.11 -40.95
#